data_AF-D4XWM2-F1
#
_entry.id   AF-D4XWM2-F1
#
_cell.length_a   1.000
_cell.length_b   1.000
_cell.length_c   1.000
_cell.angle_alpha   90.00
_cell.angle_beta   90.00
_cell.angle_gamma   90.00
#
_symmetry.space_group_name_H-M   'P 1'
#
loop_
_entity.id
_entity.type
_entity.pdbx_description
1 polymer ?
#
loop_
_entity_poly.entity_id
_entity_poly.type
_entity_poly.pdbx_seq_one_letter_code
_entity_poly.pdbx_strand_id
1 'polypeptide(L)'
;MNLKSGFSLFQDYYKSVKRALIFYGVFYYILNLITIVSTLFTGIIASVFLAGASKFYPEGVENPYVTYLNDNSNYVILTYLINAALALLSGIISFFAINKRFGEVKVTFGKLKIEHMLYTSGDLHYKELNQREKEYRLYRRCIQIVNIDRYRSENILNNKLSLVDQDND
;
A
#
# COMPACT_ATOMS: atom_id res chain seq x y z
N MET A 1 20.21 14.15 -32.14
CA MET A 1 19.64 13.82 -30.82
C MET A 1 18.59 14.88 -30.49
N ASN A 2 17.28 14.54 -30.55
CA ASN A 2 16.21 15.52 -30.34
C ASN A 2 16.11 15.88 -28.86
N LEU A 3 16.35 17.15 -28.52
CA LEU A 3 16.19 17.67 -27.16
C LEU A 3 14.69 17.69 -26.82
N LYS A 4 14.30 16.86 -25.86
CA LYS A 4 12.93 16.84 -25.32
C LYS A 4 12.62 18.18 -24.64
N SER A 5 11.42 18.72 -24.87
CA SER A 5 10.94 19.94 -24.20
C SER A 5 10.65 19.69 -22.73
N GLY A 6 10.70 20.73 -21.88
CA GLY A 6 10.41 20.59 -20.45
C GLY A 6 9.01 20.03 -20.19
N PHE A 7 8.04 20.40 -21.03
CA PHE A 7 6.69 19.86 -20.98
C PHE A 7 6.63 18.37 -21.32
N SER A 8 7.38 17.91 -22.34
CA SER A 8 7.42 16.48 -22.69
C SER A 8 8.01 15.63 -21.56
N LEU A 9 9.07 16.12 -20.90
CA LEU A 9 9.66 15.48 -19.74
C LEU A 9 8.66 15.44 -18.56
N PHE A 10 7.96 16.54 -18.31
CA PHE A 10 6.88 16.58 -17.31
C PHE A 10 5.81 15.52 -17.59
N GLN A 11 5.34 15.40 -18.84
CA GLN A 11 4.33 14.41 -19.21
C GLN A 11 4.80 12.97 -18.99
N ASP A 12 6.07 12.67 -19.28
CA ASP A 12 6.64 11.35 -19.04
C ASP A 12 6.59 10.98 -17.55
N TYR A 13 6.98 11.91 -16.67
CA TYR A 13 6.87 11.74 -15.22
C TYR A 13 5.41 11.62 -14.76
N TYR A 14 4.53 12.49 -15.25
CA TYR A 14 3.11 12.49 -14.89
C TYR A 14 2.44 11.15 -15.24
N LYS A 15 2.70 10.62 -16.44
CA LYS A 15 2.21 9.30 -16.88
C LYS A 15 2.80 8.16 -16.04
N SER A 16 4.08 8.24 -15.70
CA SER A 16 4.75 7.26 -14.84
C SER A 16 4.08 7.17 -13.46
N VAL A 17 3.90 8.32 -12.80
CA VAL A 17 3.23 8.40 -11.48
C VAL A 17 1.77 7.95 -11.57
N LYS A 18 1.05 8.30 -12.65
CA LYS A 18 -0.32 7.82 -12.88
C LYS A 18 -0.39 6.30 -13.00
N ARG A 19 0.54 5.66 -13.72
CA ARG A 19 0.61 4.20 -13.83
C ARG A 19 0.90 3.55 -12.47
N ALA A 20 1.84 4.11 -11.71
CA ALA A 20 2.12 3.66 -10.35
C ALA A 20 0.88 3.78 -9.45
N LEU A 21 0.12 4.89 -9.54
CA LEU A 21 -1.10 5.09 -8.77
C LEU A 21 -2.14 4.00 -9.05
N ILE A 22 -2.35 3.68 -10.33
CA ILE A 22 -3.28 2.61 -10.75
C ILE A 22 -2.79 1.27 -10.23
N PHE A 23 -1.51 0.95 -10.44
CA PHE A 23 -0.92 -0.31 -9.98
C PHE A 23 -1.11 -0.51 -8.47
N TYR A 24 -0.62 0.43 -7.65
CA TYR A 24 -0.76 0.32 -6.20
C TYR A 24 -2.22 0.38 -5.74
N GLY A 25 -3.08 1.12 -6.44
CA GLY A 25 -4.51 1.17 -6.15
C GLY A 25 -5.19 -0.18 -6.36
N VAL A 26 -4.90 -0.86 -7.48
CA VAL A 26 -5.42 -2.22 -7.75
C VAL A 26 -5.02 -3.19 -6.65
N PHE A 27 -3.74 -3.23 -6.29
CA PHE A 27 -3.27 -4.11 -5.21
C PHE A 27 -3.89 -3.74 -3.86
N TYR A 28 -4.03 -2.44 -3.55
CA TYR A 28 -4.67 -1.99 -2.33
C TYR A 28 -6.10 -2.52 -2.21
N TYR A 29 -6.93 -2.37 -3.26
CA TYR A 29 -8.32 -2.83 -3.22
C TYR A 29 -8.44 -4.36 -3.23
N ILE A 30 -7.60 -5.06 -4.01
CA ILE A 30 -7.58 -6.53 -4.03
C ILE A 30 -7.22 -7.09 -2.67
N LEU A 31 -6.17 -6.56 -2.03
CA LEU A 31 -5.74 -7.05 -0.71
C LEU A 31 -6.80 -6.77 0.36
N ASN A 32 -7.42 -5.59 0.37
CA ASN A 32 -8.54 -5.31 1.28
C ASN A 32 -9.70 -6.29 1.07
N LEU A 33 -10.05 -6.59 -0.18
CA LEU A 33 -11.12 -7.54 -0.48
C LEU A 33 -10.78 -8.95 0.02
N ILE A 34 -9.56 -9.42 -0.24
CA ILE A 34 -9.08 -10.72 0.26
C ILE A 34 -9.15 -10.75 1.79
N THR A 35 -8.75 -9.67 2.48
CA THR A 35 -8.84 -9.59 3.94
C THR A 35 -10.27 -9.72 4.43
N ILE A 36 -11.23 -8.97 3.86
CA ILE A 36 -12.64 -9.03 4.25
C ILE A 36 -13.21 -10.45 4.04
N VAL A 37 -12.95 -11.05 2.88
CA VAL A 37 -13.42 -12.41 2.56
C VAL A 37 -12.79 -13.45 3.49
N SER A 38 -11.48 -13.33 3.75
CA SER A 38 -10.76 -14.25 4.65
C SER A 38 -11.25 -14.17 6.09
N THR A 39 -11.53 -12.95 6.58
CA THR A 39 -12.10 -12.75 7.92
C THR A 39 -13.49 -13.36 8.03
N LEU A 40 -14.34 -13.16 7.01
CA LEU A 40 -15.68 -13.76 6.98
C LEU A 40 -15.62 -15.29 6.97
N PHE A 41 -14.77 -15.87 6.10
CA PHE A 41 -14.62 -17.31 5.99
C PHE A 41 -14.07 -17.94 7.26
N THR A 42 -13.05 -17.32 7.87
CA THR A 42 -12.50 -17.74 9.16
C THR A 42 -13.56 -17.69 10.26
N GLY A 43 -14.39 -16.64 10.28
CA GLY A 43 -15.50 -16.50 11.21
C GLY A 43 -16.50 -17.65 11.11
N ILE A 44 -16.91 -18.01 9.88
CA ILE A 44 -17.82 -19.14 9.63
C ILE A 44 -17.21 -20.46 10.11
N ILE A 45 -15.96 -20.76 9.72
CA ILE A 45 -15.27 -21.99 10.14
C ILE A 45 -15.15 -22.06 11.67
N ALA A 46 -14.76 -20.97 12.31
CA ALA A 46 -14.63 -20.92 13.77
C ALA A 46 -15.98 -21.17 14.47
N SER A 47 -17.08 -20.58 13.97
CA SER A 47 -18.42 -20.83 14.50
C SER A 47 -18.85 -22.29 14.34
N VAL A 48 -18.61 -22.90 13.17
CA VAL A 48 -18.93 -24.32 12.93
C VAL A 48 -18.10 -25.23 13.83
N PHE A 49 -16.80 -24.96 13.97
CA PHE A 49 -15.92 -25.73 14.85
C PHE A 49 -16.35 -25.64 16.32
N LEU A 50 -16.66 -24.43 16.82
CA LEU A 50 -17.13 -24.23 18.19
C LEU A 50 -18.49 -24.91 18.43
N ALA A 51 -19.39 -24.88 17.45
CA ALA A 51 -20.67 -25.57 17.52
C ALA A 51 -20.48 -27.10 17.57
N GLY A 52 -19.57 -27.66 16.77
CA GLY A 52 -19.22 -29.08 16.79
C GLY A 52 -18.50 -29.53 18.07
N ALA A 53 -17.65 -28.68 18.65
CA ALA A 53 -16.96 -28.93 19.90
C ALA A 53 -17.80 -28.66 21.17
N SER A 54 -19.02 -28.14 21.01
CA SER A 54 -19.90 -27.80 22.14
C SER A 54 -20.34 -29.06 22.88
N LYS A 55 -20.11 -29.06 24.21
CA LYS A 55 -20.58 -30.11 25.13
C LYS A 55 -22.02 -29.89 25.60
N PHE A 56 -22.67 -28.81 25.20
CA PHE A 56 -24.03 -28.46 25.58
C PHE A 56 -25.09 -29.01 24.62
N TYR A 57 -24.78 -30.10 23.91
CA TYR A 57 -25.75 -30.80 23.07
C TYR A 57 -26.58 -31.77 23.92
N PRO A 58 -27.89 -31.95 23.68
CA PRO A 58 -28.72 -32.86 24.44
C PRO A 58 -28.14 -34.28 24.49
N GLU A 59 -28.10 -34.88 25.69
CA GLU A 59 -27.62 -36.25 25.86
C GLU A 59 -28.47 -37.22 24.99
N GLY A 60 -27.79 -38.08 24.24
CA GLY A 60 -28.42 -39.06 23.34
C GLY A 60 -28.69 -38.56 21.92
N VAL A 61 -28.36 -37.31 21.59
CA VAL A 61 -28.44 -36.77 20.22
C VAL A 61 -27.03 -36.50 19.68
N GLU A 62 -26.71 -37.08 18.52
CA GLU A 62 -25.43 -36.82 17.86
C GLU A 62 -25.37 -35.35 17.40
N ASN A 63 -24.27 -34.66 17.71
CA ASN A 63 -24.11 -33.25 17.35
C ASN A 63 -23.90 -33.13 15.81
N PRO A 64 -24.85 -32.54 15.07
CA PRO A 64 -24.81 -32.44 13.61
C PRO A 64 -23.73 -31.47 13.11
N TYR A 65 -23.11 -30.71 14.00
CA TYR A 65 -22.02 -29.77 13.68
C TYR A 65 -20.63 -30.40 13.81
N VAL A 66 -20.52 -31.67 14.21
CA VAL A 66 -19.24 -32.40 14.18
C VAL A 66 -18.84 -32.65 12.74
N THR A 67 -17.63 -32.23 12.37
CA THR A 67 -17.12 -32.33 11.00
C THR A 67 -15.72 -32.93 10.99
N TYR A 68 -15.16 -33.18 9.80
CA TYR A 68 -13.77 -33.62 9.63
C TYR A 68 -12.74 -32.65 10.26
N LEU A 69 -13.14 -31.39 10.55
CA LEU A 69 -12.32 -30.42 11.26
C LEU A 69 -12.06 -30.82 12.72
N ASN A 70 -12.83 -31.76 13.26
CA ASN A 70 -12.67 -32.32 14.60
C ASN A 70 -11.78 -33.58 14.63
N ASP A 71 -11.27 -34.02 13.48
CA ASP A 71 -10.55 -35.29 13.35
C ASP A 71 -9.03 -35.15 13.65
N ASN A 72 -8.52 -36.02 14.52
CA ASN A 72 -7.36 -35.80 15.39
C ASN A 72 -5.96 -35.98 14.73
N SER A 73 -5.69 -35.37 13.57
CA SER A 73 -4.35 -35.42 12.94
C SER A 73 -3.46 -34.23 13.33
N ASN A 74 -3.02 -34.20 14.59
CA ASN A 74 -2.33 -33.06 15.22
C ASN A 74 -1.07 -32.57 14.47
N TYR A 75 -0.28 -33.47 13.87
CA TYR A 75 0.95 -33.09 13.17
C TYR A 75 0.67 -32.30 11.89
N VAL A 76 -0.26 -32.79 11.06
CA VAL A 76 -0.64 -32.14 9.80
C VAL A 76 -1.30 -30.79 10.10
N ILE A 77 -2.20 -30.75 11.09
CA ILE A 77 -2.87 -29.52 11.54
C ILE A 77 -1.85 -28.47 12.01
N LEU A 78 -0.86 -28.88 12.80
CA LEU A 78 0.18 -27.97 13.30
C LEU A 78 1.02 -27.37 12.17
N THR A 79 1.46 -28.18 11.19
CA THR A 79 2.22 -27.67 10.04
C THR A 79 1.39 -26.71 9.19
N TYR A 80 0.11 -27.01 8.97
CA TYR A 80 -0.80 -26.09 8.27
C TYR A 80 -0.99 -24.78 9.03
N LEU A 81 -1.12 -24.83 10.36
CA LEU A 81 -1.29 -23.65 11.19
C LEU A 81 -0.05 -22.75 11.17
N ILE A 82 1.16 -23.33 11.24
CA ILE A 82 2.41 -22.59 11.11
C ILE A 82 2.51 -21.92 9.73
N ASN A 83 2.22 -22.65 8.66
CA ASN A 83 2.25 -22.11 7.29
C ASN A 83 1.21 -20.99 7.11
N ALA A 84 0.00 -21.15 7.65
CA ALA A 84 -1.04 -20.13 7.62
C ALA A 84 -0.62 -18.88 8.41
N ALA A 85 0.00 -19.05 9.58
CA ALA A 85 0.52 -17.92 10.37
C ALA A 85 1.63 -17.16 9.64
N LEU A 86 2.59 -17.87 9.02
CA LEU A 86 3.65 -17.25 8.21
C LEU A 86 3.09 -16.51 6.99
N ALA A 87 2.11 -17.11 6.30
CA ALA A 87 1.43 -16.47 5.18
C ALA A 87 0.65 -15.22 5.61
N LEU A 88 -0.02 -15.27 6.77
CA LEU A 88 -0.74 -14.15 7.36
C LEU A 88 0.21 -13.00 7.73
N LEU A 89 1.32 -13.29 8.41
CA LEU A 89 2.33 -12.27 8.74
C LEU A 89 2.91 -11.63 7.46
N SER A 90 3.25 -12.44 6.46
CA SER A 90 3.74 -11.95 5.15
C SER A 90 2.71 -11.09 4.44
N GLY A 91 1.43 -11.50 4.49
CA GLY A 91 0.30 -10.78 3.91
C GLY A 91 0.07 -9.43 4.59
N ILE A 92 0.12 -9.36 5.93
CA ILE A 92 -0.03 -8.12 6.70
C ILE A 92 1.09 -7.13 6.37
N ILE A 93 2.35 -7.59 6.32
CA ILE A 93 3.48 -6.73 5.98
C ILE A 93 3.32 -6.17 4.56
N SER A 94 2.94 -7.03 3.61
CA SER A 94 2.70 -6.64 2.22
C SER A 94 1.54 -5.65 2.10
N PHE A 95 0.47 -5.84 2.87
CA PHE A 95 -0.67 -4.93 2.93
C PHE A 95 -0.27 -3.54 3.42
N PHE A 96 0.44 -3.43 4.54
CA PHE A 96 0.90 -2.14 5.04
C PHE A 96 1.89 -1.46 4.08
N ALA A 97 2.80 -2.23 3.47
CA ALA A 97 3.74 -1.70 2.50
C ALA A 97 3.02 -1.12 1.28
N ILE A 98 2.04 -1.85 0.72
CA ILE A 98 1.25 -1.39 -0.44
C ILE A 98 0.37 -0.20 -0.06
N ASN A 99 -0.30 -0.23 1.10
CA ASN A 99 -1.13 0.87 1.57
C ASN A 99 -0.31 2.17 1.72
N LYS A 100 0.86 2.08 2.36
CA LYS A 100 1.78 3.21 2.49
C LYS A 100 2.21 3.74 1.12
N ARG A 101 2.65 2.86 0.22
CA ARG A 101 3.07 3.26 -1.15
C ARG A 101 1.94 3.88 -1.96
N PHE A 102 0.73 3.33 -1.87
CA PHE A 102 -0.44 3.89 -2.53
C PHE A 102 -0.73 5.31 -2.04
N GLY A 103 -0.70 5.54 -0.72
CA GLY A 103 -0.87 6.86 -0.13
C GLY A 103 0.17 7.88 -0.61
N GLU A 104 1.45 7.51 -0.59
CA GLU A 104 2.56 8.34 -1.09
C GLU A 104 2.33 8.74 -2.56
N VAL A 105 2.12 7.75 -3.44
CA VAL A 105 1.94 7.98 -4.88
C VAL A 105 0.68 8.80 -5.18
N LYS A 106 -0.39 8.63 -4.40
CA LYS A 106 -1.61 9.44 -4.51
C LYS A 106 -1.36 10.90 -4.18
N VAL A 107 -0.59 11.19 -3.13
CA VAL A 107 -0.21 12.56 -2.76
C VAL A 107 0.68 13.17 -3.83
N THR A 108 1.72 12.46 -4.30
CA THR A 108 2.61 12.93 -5.37
C THR A 108 1.82 13.23 -6.65
N PHE A 109 0.91 12.33 -7.05
CA PHE A 109 0.05 12.55 -8.21
C PHE A 109 -0.83 13.79 -8.06
N GLY A 110 -1.41 14.00 -6.87
CA GLY A 110 -2.20 15.19 -6.56
C GLY A 110 -1.40 16.49 -6.72
N LYS A 111 -0.19 16.55 -6.15
CA LYS A 111 0.72 17.70 -6.30
C LYS A 111 1.06 17.98 -7.77
N LEU A 112 1.42 16.94 -8.54
CA LEU A 112 1.72 17.09 -9.97
C LEU A 112 0.51 17.55 -10.79
N LYS A 113 -0.69 17.07 -10.44
CA LYS A 113 -1.94 17.48 -11.09
C LYS A 113 -2.21 18.97 -10.86
N ILE A 114 -2.00 19.46 -9.63
CA ILE A 114 -2.16 20.88 -9.29
C ILE A 114 -1.16 21.73 -10.07
N GLU A 115 0.12 21.37 -10.11
CA GLU A 115 1.12 22.12 -10.91
C GLU A 115 0.78 22.17 -12.40
N HIS A 116 0.27 21.06 -12.97
CA HIS A 116 -0.20 21.06 -14.35
C HIS A 116 -1.39 22.00 -14.56
N MET A 117 -2.32 22.06 -13.60
CA MET A 117 -3.44 23.00 -13.65
C MET A 117 -2.95 24.45 -13.60
N LEU A 118 -2.00 24.78 -12.72
CA LEU A 118 -1.41 26.12 -12.62
C LEU A 118 -0.66 26.54 -13.89
N TYR A 119 0.03 25.59 -14.53
CA TYR A 119 0.69 25.81 -15.81
C TYR A 119 -0.32 26.09 -16.93
N THR A 120 -1.39 25.30 -17.01
CA THR A 120 -2.42 25.43 -18.05
C THR A 120 -3.32 26.65 -17.87
N SER A 121 -3.59 27.06 -16.62
CA SER A 121 -4.37 28.27 -16.32
C SER A 121 -3.59 29.56 -16.52
N GLY A 122 -2.26 29.50 -16.72
CA GLY A 122 -1.43 30.69 -16.88
C GLY A 122 -1.38 31.57 -15.63
N ASP A 123 -1.45 30.95 -14.45
CA ASP A 123 -1.52 31.63 -13.16
C ASP A 123 -0.29 32.54 -12.90
N LEU A 124 -0.33 33.37 -11.85
CA LEU A 124 0.65 34.42 -11.50
C LEU A 124 2.13 34.00 -11.65
N HIS A 125 2.46 32.74 -11.31
CA HIS A 125 3.82 32.21 -11.41
C HIS A 125 4.28 31.87 -12.84
N TYR A 126 3.38 31.85 -13.81
CA TYR A 126 3.65 31.56 -15.22
C TYR A 126 3.27 32.75 -16.12
N LYS A 127 2.45 33.69 -15.67
CA LYS A 127 1.84 34.74 -16.50
C LYS A 127 2.83 35.57 -17.34
N GLU A 128 3.99 35.90 -16.78
CA GLU A 128 4.98 36.81 -17.41
C GLU A 128 6.15 36.09 -18.11
N LEU A 129 6.18 34.75 -18.10
CA LEU A 129 7.30 33.96 -18.62
C LEU A 129 7.14 33.60 -20.10
N ASN A 130 8.27 33.49 -20.79
CA ASN A 130 8.30 32.92 -22.13
C ASN A 130 7.95 31.42 -22.08
N GLN A 131 7.39 30.86 -23.15
CA GLN A 131 6.93 29.47 -23.21
C GLN A 131 7.99 28.47 -22.75
N ARG A 132 9.23 28.64 -23.23
CA ARG A 132 10.36 27.78 -22.85
C ARG A 132 10.69 27.83 -21.36
N GLU A 133 10.54 29.00 -20.74
CA GLU A 133 10.78 29.21 -19.31
C GLU A 133 9.64 28.63 -18.47
N LYS A 134 8.40 28.75 -18.94
CA LYS A 134 7.23 28.10 -18.31
C LYS A 134 7.43 26.59 -18.26
N GLU A 135 7.84 25.99 -19.37
CA GLU A 135 8.10 24.55 -19.47
C GLU A 135 9.26 24.10 -18.58
N TYR A 136 10.34 24.87 -18.53
CA TYR A 136 11.47 24.58 -17.64
C TYR A 136 11.06 24.68 -16.16
N ARG A 137 10.28 25.71 -15.80
CA ARG A 137 9.77 25.88 -14.43
C ARG A 137 8.86 24.73 -14.02
N LEU A 138 7.93 24.33 -14.88
CA LEU A 138 7.06 23.17 -14.65
C LEU A 138 7.87 21.89 -14.43
N TYR A 139 8.86 21.63 -15.29
CA TYR A 139 9.74 20.48 -15.15
C TYR A 139 10.54 20.50 -13.85
N ARG A 140 11.11 21.66 -13.49
CA ARG A 140 11.85 21.84 -12.24
C ARG A 140 10.97 21.56 -11.02
N ARG A 141 9.72 22.07 -11.01
CA ARG A 141 8.74 21.80 -9.94
C ARG A 141 8.38 20.31 -9.87
N CYS A 142 8.23 19.65 -11.01
CA CYS A 142 8.01 18.21 -11.06
C CYS A 142 9.15 17.42 -10.43
N ILE A 143 10.42 17.73 -10.76
CA ILE A 143 11.58 17.12 -10.11
C ILE A 143 11.54 17.34 -8.60
N GLN A 144 11.26 18.58 -8.17
CA GLN A 144 11.16 18.89 -6.74
C GLN A 144 10.07 18.03 -6.07
N ILE A 145 8.87 17.95 -6.64
CA ILE A 145 7.78 17.14 -6.08
C ILE A 145 8.17 15.66 -5.97
N VAL A 146 8.82 15.12 -7.00
CA VAL A 146 9.23 13.70 -7.03
C VAL A 146 10.39 13.43 -6.06
N ASN A 147 11.36 14.34 -5.95
CA ASN A 147 12.59 14.12 -5.17
C ASN A 147 12.54 14.66 -3.73
N ILE A 148 11.66 15.61 -3.40
CA ILE A 148 11.51 16.10 -2.01
C ILE A 148 11.17 14.95 -1.06
N ASP A 149 10.37 13.98 -1.51
CA ASP A 149 10.02 12.81 -0.70
C ASP A 149 11.24 11.87 -0.49
N ARG A 150 12.18 11.83 -1.46
CA ARG A 150 13.45 11.09 -1.35
C ARG A 150 14.39 11.73 -0.32
N TYR A 151 14.60 13.05 -0.40
CA TYR A 151 15.46 13.78 0.54
C TYR A 151 14.89 13.83 1.97
N ARG A 152 13.57 13.91 2.14
CA ARG A 152 12.95 13.80 3.47
C ARG A 152 13.16 12.43 4.11
N SER A 153 13.10 11.36 3.32
CA SER A 153 13.31 10.00 3.83
C SER A 153 14.77 9.76 4.25
N GLU A 154 15.73 10.29 3.48
CA GLU A 154 17.17 10.22 3.81
C GLU A 154 17.49 11.03 5.09
N ASN A 155 16.94 12.24 5.23
CA ASN A 155 17.17 13.06 6.43
C ASN A 155 16.57 12.45 7.71
N ILE A 156 15.43 11.76 7.62
CA ILE A 156 14.86 11.05 8.78
C ILE A 156 15.71 9.83 9.16
N LEU A 157 16.29 9.11 8.19
CA LEU A 157 17.19 7.99 8.46
C LEU A 157 18.50 8.46 9.12
N ASN A 158 19.09 9.54 8.60
CA ASN A 158 20.32 10.11 9.15
C ASN A 158 20.10 10.69 10.56
N ASN A 159 18.96 11.34 10.81
CA ASN A 159 18.63 11.82 12.16
C ASN A 159 18.26 10.69 13.14
N LYS A 160 17.82 9.52 12.67
CA LYS A 160 17.61 8.35 13.54
C LYS A 160 18.91 7.65 13.91
N LEU A 161 19.88 7.58 12.99
CA LEU A 161 21.23 7.08 13.28
C LEU A 161 21.93 7.95 14.33
N SER A 162 21.81 9.27 14.24
CA SER A 162 22.40 10.19 15.24
C SER A 162 21.73 10.13 16.62
N LEU A 163 20.51 9.59 16.74
CA LEU A 163 19.82 9.43 18.03
C LEU A 163 20.14 8.08 18.69
N VAL A 164 20.51 7.05 17.92
CA VAL A 164 20.92 5.74 18.46
C VAL A 164 22.36 5.78 18.98
N ASP A 165 23.22 6.60 18.37
CA ASP A 165 24.61 6.77 18.81
C ASP A 165 24.75 7.65 20.07
N GLN A 166 23.67 8.27 20.57
CA GLN A 166 23.67 9.10 21.78
C GLN A 166 23.12 8.40 23.04
N ASP A 167 22.58 7.19 22.91
CA ASP A 167 21.98 6.42 24.03
C ASP A 167 22.91 5.29 24.55
N ASN A 168 24.19 5.28 24.16
CA ASN A 168 25.20 4.27 24.55
C ASN A 168 26.38 4.85 25.34
N ASP A 169 26.16 5.88 26.18
CA ASP A 169 27.11 6.33 27.20
C ASP A 169 26.52 6.21 28.61
#